data_AF-A0A359D4K1-F1
#
_entry.id   AF-A0A359D4K1-F1
#
_cell.length_a   1.000
_cell.length_b   1.000
_cell.length_c   1.000
_cell.angle_alpha   90.00
_cell.angle_beta   90.00
_cell.angle_gamma   90.00
#
_symmetry.space_group_name_H-M   'P 1'
#
loop_
_entity.id
_entity.type
_entity.pdbx_description
1 polymer ?
#
loop_
_entity_poly.entity_id
_entity_poly.type
_entity_poly.pdbx_seq_one_letter_code
_entity_poly.pdbx_strand_id
1 'polypeptide(L)'
;FASACLPNAAEGIRRLGELYTAQRFAKGVSMAEVSRSCSLMLDELLNGQDASVLSNPDYRLNIVVVKSHGLLALDRRGALGLGLSSVIGSNILGRPRLARHFERVILHDARLPPPLSELTDFPSRYLHLDSGNLRHALLASGSIPMVMEGVRDIPGAGPGTYRDGGLLDYHLDLPYSGNDIVLYPHFTDKVIPGWFDKSMPWRRGNAGRLQDVLLLAPSREYLARLPHAKLPDRKDFSRYLGDDAGRQRYWRKAMDESRRLGDELLELADSGRLAERLVAL
;
A
#
# COMPACT_ATOMS: atom_id res chain seq x y z
N PHE A 1 1.38 -1.61 7.34
CA PHE A 1 2.69 -2.22 7.02
C PHE A 1 2.91 -3.45 7.91
N ALA A 2 3.04 -4.65 7.36
CA ALA A 2 3.26 -5.86 8.18
C ALA A 2 4.61 -5.86 8.91
N SER A 3 5.61 -5.14 8.40
CA SER A 3 6.90 -4.96 9.06
C SER A 3 6.80 -4.27 10.42
N ALA A 4 5.80 -3.40 10.63
CA ALA A 4 5.53 -2.77 11.92
C ALA A 4 4.95 -3.75 12.94
N CYS A 5 4.39 -4.88 12.50
CA CYS A 5 3.87 -5.94 13.35
C CYS A 5 4.94 -6.98 13.72
N LEU A 6 6.18 -6.85 13.24
CA LEU A 6 7.29 -7.69 13.71
C LEU A 6 7.63 -7.36 15.17
N PRO A 7 8.29 -8.28 15.91
CA PRO A 7 8.59 -8.09 17.33
C PRO A 7 9.32 -6.77 17.66
N ASN A 8 10.14 -6.27 16.74
CA ASN A 8 10.70 -4.93 16.80
C ASN A 8 10.24 -4.15 15.55
N ALA A 9 9.27 -3.25 15.73
CA ALA A 9 8.66 -2.50 14.63
C ALA A 9 9.66 -1.61 13.89
N ALA A 10 10.55 -0.91 14.61
CA ALA A 10 11.55 -0.02 14.02
C ALA A 10 12.54 -0.80 13.15
N GLU A 11 13.05 -1.92 13.68
CA GLU A 11 13.95 -2.81 12.94
C GLU A 11 13.24 -3.46 11.74
N GLY A 12 11.99 -3.88 11.90
CA GLY A 12 11.18 -4.43 10.81
C GLY A 12 10.98 -3.44 9.66
N ILE A 13 10.64 -2.19 9.97
CA ILE A 13 10.48 -1.12 8.97
C ILE A 13 11.82 -0.81 8.30
N ARG A 14 12.91 -0.71 9.06
CA ARG A 14 14.26 -0.48 8.52
C ARG A 14 14.68 -1.61 7.58
N ARG A 15 14.44 -2.86 7.97
CA ARG A 15 14.70 -4.04 7.15
C ARG A 15 13.92 -4.01 5.85
N LEU A 16 12.62 -3.70 5.88
CA LEU A 16 11.82 -3.52 4.66
C LEU A 16 12.44 -2.46 3.73
N GLY A 17 12.86 -1.32 4.29
CA GLY A 17 13.51 -0.25 3.54
C GLY A 17 14.80 -0.70 2.85
N GLU A 18 15.69 -1.41 3.55
CA GLU A 18 16.94 -1.93 2.98
C GLU A 18 16.67 -3.01 1.93
N LEU A 19 15.77 -3.95 2.19
CA LEU A 19 15.43 -5.03 1.27
C LEU A 19 14.85 -4.51 -0.04
N TYR A 20 13.95 -3.52 0.03
CA TYR A 20 13.41 -2.88 -1.17
C TYR A 20 14.48 -2.07 -1.90
N THR A 21 15.28 -1.29 -1.15
CA THR A 21 16.38 -0.49 -1.71
C THR A 21 17.38 -1.37 -2.47
N ALA A 22 17.67 -2.57 -1.95
CA ALA A 22 18.60 -3.52 -2.53
C ALA A 22 18.11 -4.21 -3.81
N GLN A 23 16.81 -4.20 -4.12
CA GLN A 23 16.24 -4.85 -5.31
C GLN A 23 16.93 -4.38 -6.60
N ARG A 24 17.12 -5.26 -7.59
CA ARG A 24 17.72 -4.89 -8.88
C ARG A 24 16.95 -5.55 -9.99
N PHE A 25 16.69 -4.78 -11.05
CA PHE A 25 15.93 -5.26 -12.19
C PHE A 25 16.64 -4.87 -13.48
N ALA A 26 16.90 -5.86 -14.32
CA ALA A 26 17.44 -5.63 -15.65
C ALA A 26 16.40 -4.95 -16.55
N LYS A 27 16.87 -4.33 -17.63
CA LYS A 27 15.99 -3.80 -18.67
C LYS A 27 15.13 -4.93 -19.23
N GLY A 28 13.82 -4.72 -19.27
CA GLY A 28 12.88 -5.70 -19.83
C GLY A 28 12.48 -6.83 -18.87
N VAL A 29 12.76 -6.70 -17.56
CA VAL A 29 12.30 -7.65 -16.54
C VAL A 29 10.81 -8.01 -16.74
N SER A 30 10.51 -9.29 -16.67
CA SER A 30 9.15 -9.81 -16.81
C SER A 30 8.36 -9.69 -15.50
N MET A 31 7.03 -9.76 -15.59
CA MET A 31 6.17 -9.76 -14.39
C MET A 31 6.49 -10.92 -13.46
N ALA A 32 6.77 -12.11 -14.02
CA ALA A 32 7.14 -13.30 -13.25
C ALA A 32 8.46 -13.13 -12.48
N GLU A 33 9.46 -12.47 -13.09
CA GLU A 33 10.73 -12.19 -12.42
C GLU A 33 10.56 -11.17 -11.29
N VAL A 34 9.77 -10.11 -11.50
CA VAL A 34 9.46 -9.13 -10.44
C VAL A 34 8.69 -9.83 -9.31
N SER A 35 7.67 -10.64 -9.63
CA SER A 35 6.91 -11.42 -8.64
C SER A 35 7.82 -12.31 -7.81
N ARG A 36 8.72 -13.06 -8.44
CA ARG A 36 9.68 -13.93 -7.74
C ARG A 36 10.60 -13.12 -6.82
N SER A 37 11.10 -11.98 -7.27
CA SER A 37 11.95 -11.10 -6.47
C SER A 37 11.22 -10.55 -5.24
N CYS A 38 9.95 -10.14 -5.42
CA CYS A 38 9.11 -9.67 -4.32
C CYS A 38 8.76 -10.79 -3.33
N SER A 39 8.52 -12.03 -3.80
CA SER A 39 8.32 -13.19 -2.92
C SER A 39 9.55 -13.46 -2.08
N LEU A 40 10.75 -13.47 -2.68
CA LEU A 40 12.01 -13.67 -1.95
C LEU A 40 12.26 -12.55 -0.93
N MET A 41 11.97 -11.30 -1.32
CA MET A 41 12.05 -10.15 -0.42
C MET A 41 11.10 -10.29 0.79
N LEU A 42 9.88 -10.80 0.56
CA LEU A 42 8.90 -11.05 1.62
C LEU A 42 9.33 -12.20 2.54
N ASP A 43 9.88 -13.26 1.97
CA ASP A 43 10.48 -14.38 2.70
C ASP A 43 11.60 -13.90 3.62
N GLU A 44 12.51 -13.09 3.08
CA GLU A 44 13.58 -12.49 3.86
C GLU A 44 13.02 -11.55 4.93
N LEU A 45 12.10 -10.63 4.60
CA LEU A 45 11.53 -9.67 5.55
C LEU A 45 10.94 -10.36 6.78
N LEU A 46 10.07 -11.34 6.56
CA LEU A 46 9.37 -12.05 7.63
C LEU A 46 10.29 -13.03 8.36
N ASN A 47 11.19 -13.72 7.65
CA ASN A 47 12.16 -14.65 8.21
C ASN A 47 11.52 -15.66 9.20
N GLY A 48 10.39 -16.26 8.81
CA GLY A 48 9.64 -17.22 9.62
C GLY A 48 8.85 -16.63 10.79
N GLN A 49 8.78 -15.30 10.96
CA GLN A 49 8.07 -14.63 12.06
C GLN A 49 6.59 -14.36 11.76
N ASP A 50 5.99 -15.15 10.87
CA ASP A 50 4.58 -15.04 10.45
C ASP A 50 3.63 -15.05 11.65
N ALA A 51 3.85 -15.96 12.61
CA ALA A 51 3.05 -16.06 13.83
C ALA A 51 3.15 -14.82 14.70
N SER A 52 4.34 -14.20 14.80
CA SER A 52 4.55 -12.97 15.56
C SER A 52 3.81 -11.79 14.92
N VAL A 53 3.78 -11.71 13.58
CA VAL A 53 3.00 -10.68 12.87
C VAL A 53 1.51 -10.80 13.17
N LEU A 54 0.97 -12.03 13.20
CA LEU A 54 -0.45 -12.30 13.44
C LEU A 54 -0.86 -12.15 14.91
N SER A 55 0.09 -12.29 15.83
CA SER A 55 -0.17 -12.24 17.28
C SER A 55 0.38 -11.00 17.97
N ASN A 56 0.82 -9.99 17.20
CA ASN A 56 1.40 -8.76 17.73
C ASN A 56 0.46 -8.12 18.77
N PRO A 57 0.93 -7.78 19.99
CA PRO A 57 0.05 -7.31 21.06
C PRO A 57 -0.49 -5.89 20.81
N ASP A 58 0.28 -5.05 20.11
CA ASP A 58 -0.02 -3.63 19.94
C ASP A 58 -0.76 -3.35 18.63
N TYR A 59 -0.47 -4.12 17.59
CA TYR A 59 -1.02 -3.94 16.25
C TYR A 59 -1.87 -5.13 15.80
N ARG A 60 -2.97 -4.81 15.11
CA ARG A 60 -3.84 -5.78 14.44
C ARG A 60 -3.77 -5.53 12.94
N LEU A 61 -3.19 -6.48 12.22
CA LEU A 61 -2.89 -6.31 10.80
C LEU A 61 -4.16 -6.38 9.95
N ASN A 62 -4.26 -5.46 9.00
CA ASN A 62 -5.31 -5.42 7.99
C ASN A 62 -4.65 -5.25 6.62
N ILE A 63 -5.09 -6.05 5.64
CA ILE A 63 -4.56 -6.07 4.27
C ILE A 63 -5.73 -5.98 3.30
N VAL A 64 -5.71 -4.96 2.45
CA VAL A 64 -6.70 -4.79 1.39
C VAL A 64 -6.14 -5.36 0.09
N VAL A 65 -6.91 -6.24 -0.53
CA VAL A 65 -6.64 -6.77 -1.88
C VAL A 65 -7.92 -6.72 -2.70
N VAL A 66 -7.79 -6.86 -4.02
CA VAL A 66 -8.94 -7.03 -4.91
C VAL A 66 -8.88 -8.38 -5.61
N LYS A 67 -10.01 -9.07 -5.68
CA LYS A 67 -10.19 -10.18 -6.62
C LYS A 67 -10.51 -9.60 -7.99
N SER A 68 -9.69 -9.92 -8.99
CA SER A 68 -9.86 -9.46 -10.37
C SER A 68 -10.77 -10.38 -11.16
N HIS A 69 -11.62 -9.80 -12.02
CA HIS A 69 -12.53 -10.52 -12.91
C HIS A 69 -12.16 -10.37 -14.39
N GLY A 70 -12.71 -11.25 -15.24
CA GLY A 70 -12.56 -11.19 -16.69
C GLY A 70 -11.10 -11.15 -17.14
N LEU A 71 -10.77 -10.23 -18.05
CA LEU A 71 -9.41 -10.10 -18.61
C LEU A 71 -8.34 -9.73 -17.57
N LEU A 72 -8.73 -9.09 -16.46
CA LEU A 72 -7.81 -8.69 -15.39
C LEU A 72 -7.37 -9.87 -14.51
N ALA A 73 -8.10 -10.99 -14.57
CA ALA A 73 -7.70 -12.24 -13.94
C ALA A 73 -6.55 -12.95 -14.67
N LEU A 74 -6.15 -12.48 -15.86
CA LEU A 74 -5.08 -13.08 -16.65
C LEU A 74 -3.79 -12.25 -16.52
N ASP A 75 -2.62 -12.91 -16.54
CA ASP A 75 -1.30 -12.24 -16.56
C ASP A 75 -0.74 -12.04 -17.98
N ARG A 76 -1.61 -12.07 -19.00
CA ARG A 76 -1.22 -11.77 -20.38
C ARG A 76 -1.26 -10.25 -20.60
N ARG A 77 -0.13 -9.65 -20.99
CA ARG A 77 -0.01 -8.19 -21.23
C ARG A 77 -1.15 -7.60 -22.08
N GLY A 78 -1.53 -8.27 -23.18
CA GLY A 78 -2.63 -7.81 -24.03
C GLY A 78 -4.00 -7.85 -23.33
N ALA A 79 -4.29 -8.93 -22.59
CA ALA A 79 -5.53 -9.04 -21.82
C ALA A 79 -5.59 -7.99 -20.70
N LEU A 80 -4.49 -7.81 -19.96
CA LEU A 80 -4.38 -6.77 -18.94
C LEU A 80 -4.56 -5.37 -19.53
N GLY A 81 -3.95 -5.07 -20.67
CA GLY A 81 -4.11 -3.78 -21.35
C GLY A 81 -5.57 -3.47 -21.72
N LEU A 82 -6.28 -4.44 -22.31
CA LEU A 82 -7.70 -4.31 -22.63
C LEU A 82 -8.56 -4.21 -21.36
N GLY A 83 -8.28 -5.04 -20.35
CA GLY A 83 -8.98 -5.02 -19.06
C GLY A 83 -8.85 -3.67 -18.36
N LEU A 84 -7.62 -3.15 -18.24
CA LEU A 84 -7.35 -1.84 -17.63
C LEU A 84 -8.01 -0.70 -18.40
N SER A 85 -8.07 -0.78 -19.73
CA SER A 85 -8.78 0.21 -20.55
C SER A 85 -10.29 0.21 -20.24
N SER A 86 -10.89 -0.96 -20.06
CA SER A 86 -12.30 -1.09 -19.64
C SER A 86 -12.55 -0.54 -18.23
N VAL A 87 -11.60 -0.73 -17.31
CA VAL A 87 -11.63 -0.17 -15.96
C VAL A 87 -11.61 1.35 -16.01
N ILE A 88 -10.69 1.94 -16.77
CA ILE A 88 -10.61 3.40 -16.95
C ILE A 88 -11.93 3.96 -17.47
N GLY A 89 -12.50 3.36 -18.52
CA GLY A 89 -13.80 3.78 -19.06
C GLY A 89 -14.93 3.67 -18.03
N SER A 90 -14.93 2.61 -17.22
CA SER A 90 -15.91 2.44 -16.14
C SER A 90 -15.73 3.48 -15.03
N ASN A 91 -14.49 3.81 -14.66
CA ASN A 91 -14.17 4.77 -13.60
C ASN A 91 -14.54 6.21 -13.97
N ILE A 92 -14.35 6.60 -15.23
CA ILE A 92 -14.80 7.90 -15.77
C ILE A 92 -16.31 8.05 -15.55
N LEU A 93 -17.08 7.00 -15.82
CA LEU A 93 -18.52 6.98 -15.66
C LEU A 93 -18.95 6.93 -14.17
N GLY A 94 -18.10 6.43 -13.28
CA GLY A 94 -18.33 6.43 -11.84
C GLY A 94 -17.68 5.24 -11.14
N ARG A 95 -17.10 5.48 -9.95
CA ARG A 95 -16.44 4.44 -9.14
C ARG A 95 -17.31 3.19 -8.94
N PRO A 96 -18.61 3.24 -8.57
CA PRO A 96 -19.41 2.02 -8.36
C PRO A 96 -19.41 1.03 -9.54
N ARG A 97 -19.15 1.49 -10.77
CA ARG A 97 -19.04 0.63 -11.95
C ARG A 97 -17.81 -0.27 -11.95
N LEU A 98 -16.84 -0.03 -11.06
CA LEU A 98 -15.67 -0.88 -10.85
C LEU A 98 -16.03 -2.24 -10.23
N ALA A 99 -17.20 -2.38 -9.62
CA ALA A 99 -17.74 -3.64 -9.10
C ALA A 99 -17.81 -4.76 -10.15
N ARG A 100 -17.85 -4.42 -11.45
CA ARG A 100 -17.81 -5.42 -12.54
C ARG A 100 -16.42 -6.04 -12.74
N HIS A 101 -15.38 -5.33 -12.31
CA HIS A 101 -13.97 -5.67 -12.54
C HIS A 101 -13.31 -6.25 -11.31
N PHE A 102 -13.77 -5.82 -10.14
CA PHE A 102 -13.14 -6.12 -8.87
C PHE A 102 -14.16 -6.37 -7.75
N GLU A 103 -13.79 -7.28 -6.87
CA GLU A 103 -14.40 -7.49 -5.56
C GLU A 103 -13.33 -7.15 -4.49
N ARG A 104 -13.69 -6.32 -3.51
CA ARG A 104 -12.79 -5.94 -2.40
C ARG A 104 -12.73 -7.08 -1.39
N VAL A 105 -11.52 -7.44 -0.97
CA VAL A 105 -11.30 -8.38 0.13
C VAL A 105 -10.41 -7.71 1.17
N ILE A 106 -10.93 -7.58 2.39
CA ILE A 106 -10.16 -7.10 3.53
C ILE A 106 -9.78 -8.31 4.37
N LEU A 107 -8.51 -8.72 4.28
CA LEU A 107 -7.96 -9.72 5.16
C LEU A 107 -7.56 -9.04 6.47
N HIS A 108 -8.14 -9.46 7.59
CA HIS A 108 -7.95 -8.78 8.87
C HIS A 108 -7.55 -9.73 9.98
N ASP A 109 -6.93 -9.19 11.01
CA ASP A 109 -6.64 -9.87 12.26
C ASP A 109 -7.91 -10.54 12.83
N ALA A 110 -7.80 -11.81 13.21
CA ALA A 110 -8.94 -12.59 13.72
C ALA A 110 -9.44 -12.10 15.09
N ARG A 111 -8.63 -11.34 15.83
CA ARG A 111 -8.97 -10.86 17.19
C ARG A 111 -9.93 -9.69 17.20
N LEU A 112 -9.93 -8.88 16.13
CA LEU A 112 -10.80 -7.70 16.03
C LEU A 112 -11.07 -7.37 14.56
N PRO A 113 -12.34 -7.20 14.15
CA PRO A 113 -12.64 -6.69 12.83
C PRO A 113 -12.13 -5.25 12.66
N PRO A 114 -11.85 -4.80 11.43
CA PRO A 114 -11.52 -3.40 11.15
C PRO A 114 -12.62 -2.47 11.68
N PRO A 115 -12.28 -1.32 12.31
CA PRO A 115 -13.26 -0.34 12.79
C PRO A 115 -13.81 0.47 11.61
N LEU A 116 -14.63 -0.17 10.79
CA LEU A 116 -15.25 0.41 9.60
C LEU A 116 -16.77 0.29 9.71
N SER A 117 -17.48 1.33 9.27
CA SER A 117 -18.91 1.23 8.96
C SER A 117 -19.13 0.35 7.72
N GLU A 118 -20.40 0.06 7.42
CA GLU A 118 -20.77 -0.78 6.27
C GLU A 118 -20.18 -0.24 4.95
N LEU A 119 -19.56 -1.14 4.19
CA LEU A 119 -18.99 -0.84 2.87
C LEU A 119 -20.04 -1.09 1.79
N THR A 120 -20.52 -0.01 1.16
CA THR A 120 -21.63 -0.05 0.20
C THR A 120 -21.24 0.33 -1.23
N ASP A 121 -19.95 0.63 -1.48
CA ASP A 121 -19.43 1.12 -2.75
C ASP A 121 -19.07 0.01 -3.75
N PHE A 122 -18.63 -1.15 -3.26
CA PHE A 122 -18.27 -2.33 -4.05
C PHE A 122 -18.68 -3.62 -3.35
N PRO A 123 -18.87 -4.73 -4.09
CA PRO A 123 -18.86 -6.07 -3.51
C PRO A 123 -17.61 -6.23 -2.64
N SER A 124 -17.84 -6.41 -1.34
CA SER A 124 -16.80 -6.42 -0.32
C SER A 124 -17.00 -7.62 0.57
N ARG A 125 -15.90 -8.26 0.98
CA ARG A 125 -15.93 -9.28 2.02
C ARG A 125 -14.72 -9.20 2.93
N TYR A 126 -14.89 -9.78 4.11
CA TYR A 126 -13.87 -9.92 5.12
C TYR A 126 -13.37 -11.36 5.16
N LEU A 127 -12.08 -11.53 5.47
CA LEU A 127 -11.45 -12.83 5.66
C LEU A 127 -10.45 -12.73 6.82
N HIS A 128 -10.44 -13.70 7.72
CA HIS A 128 -9.45 -13.72 8.79
C HIS A 128 -8.06 -14.02 8.23
N LEU A 129 -7.06 -13.29 8.71
CA LEU A 129 -5.64 -13.59 8.49
C LEU A 129 -5.23 -14.79 9.32
N ASP A 130 -4.49 -15.70 8.69
CA ASP A 130 -3.84 -16.84 9.32
C ASP A 130 -2.47 -17.09 8.67
N SER A 131 -1.73 -18.08 9.18
CA SER A 131 -0.40 -18.42 8.66
C SER A 131 -0.44 -18.96 7.23
N GLY A 132 -1.57 -19.51 6.76
CA GLY A 132 -1.73 -20.02 5.40
C GLY A 132 -1.95 -18.91 4.37
N ASN A 133 -2.61 -17.81 4.76
CA ASN A 133 -2.96 -16.73 3.84
C ASN A 133 -2.14 -15.44 3.98
N LEU A 134 -1.39 -15.23 5.07
CA LEU A 134 -0.64 -14.00 5.33
C LEU A 134 0.29 -13.60 4.18
N ARG A 135 1.19 -14.50 3.76
CA ARG A 135 2.17 -14.21 2.70
C ARG A 135 1.49 -13.95 1.35
N HIS A 136 0.45 -14.72 1.04
CA HIS A 136 -0.34 -14.54 -0.16
C HIS A 136 -1.02 -13.16 -0.20
N ALA A 137 -1.60 -12.74 0.91
CA ALA A 137 -2.24 -11.43 1.05
C ALA A 137 -1.23 -10.29 0.92
N LEU A 138 -0.09 -10.40 1.59
CA LEU A 138 0.99 -9.40 1.51
C LEU A 138 1.49 -9.25 0.07
N LEU A 139 1.77 -10.36 -0.61
CA LEU A 139 2.20 -10.31 -2.01
C LEU A 139 1.10 -9.75 -2.93
N ALA A 140 -0.15 -10.16 -2.74
CA ALA A 140 -1.29 -9.69 -3.54
C ALA A 140 -1.51 -8.19 -3.38
N SER A 141 -1.40 -7.65 -2.16
CA SER A 141 -1.60 -6.22 -1.88
C SER A 141 -0.61 -5.30 -2.60
N GLY A 142 0.56 -5.81 -3.01
CA GLY A 142 1.53 -5.07 -3.84
C GLY A 142 1.56 -5.49 -5.32
N SER A 143 0.67 -6.39 -5.75
CA SER A 143 0.68 -6.98 -7.09
C SER A 143 -0.01 -6.07 -8.12
N ILE A 144 0.69 -5.00 -8.53
CA ILE A 144 0.20 -4.02 -9.52
C ILE A 144 0.14 -4.67 -10.92
N PRO A 145 -1.00 -4.60 -11.64
CA PRO A 145 -1.11 -5.04 -13.02
C PRO A 145 0.01 -4.49 -13.92
N MET A 146 0.52 -5.32 -14.83
CA MET A 146 1.64 -5.01 -15.75
C MET A 146 3.02 -4.89 -15.08
N VAL A 147 3.11 -4.90 -13.74
CA VAL A 147 4.37 -4.89 -12.99
C VAL A 147 4.64 -6.25 -12.37
N MET A 148 3.62 -6.84 -11.74
CA MET A 148 3.68 -8.16 -11.09
C MET A 148 2.51 -9.03 -11.56
N GLU A 149 2.72 -10.34 -11.49
CA GLU A 149 1.66 -11.33 -11.66
C GLU A 149 0.64 -11.25 -10.53
N GLY A 150 -0.60 -11.68 -10.80
CA GLY A 150 -1.62 -11.77 -9.76
C GLY A 150 -1.37 -12.99 -8.88
N VAL A 151 -1.71 -12.90 -7.59
CA VAL A 151 -1.64 -14.04 -6.68
C VAL A 151 -2.88 -14.90 -6.88
N ARG A 152 -2.70 -16.18 -7.17
CA ARG A 152 -3.82 -17.10 -7.41
C ARG A 152 -4.27 -17.78 -6.13
N ASP A 153 -5.57 -18.00 -6.03
CA ASP A 153 -6.20 -18.93 -5.09
C ASP A 153 -5.74 -18.75 -3.64
N ILE A 154 -5.77 -17.51 -3.12
CA ILE A 154 -5.42 -17.20 -1.73
C ILE A 154 -6.21 -18.12 -0.78
N PRO A 155 -5.54 -18.86 0.13
CA PRO A 155 -6.22 -19.75 1.07
C PRO A 155 -7.33 -19.03 1.86
N GLY A 156 -8.50 -19.66 1.96
CA GLY A 156 -9.71 -19.08 2.57
C GLY A 156 -10.44 -18.03 1.72
N ALA A 157 -9.80 -17.45 0.70
CA ALA A 157 -10.44 -16.48 -0.18
C ALA A 157 -11.21 -17.12 -1.35
N GLY A 158 -10.94 -18.39 -1.64
CA GLY A 158 -11.54 -19.12 -2.76
C GLY A 158 -10.82 -18.86 -4.10
N PRO A 159 -11.20 -19.60 -5.16
CA PRO A 159 -10.47 -19.58 -6.42
C PRO A 159 -10.56 -18.22 -7.12
N GLY A 160 -9.47 -17.80 -7.75
CA GLY A 160 -9.38 -16.55 -8.50
C GLY A 160 -8.00 -15.91 -8.50
N THR A 161 -7.92 -14.71 -9.06
CA THR A 161 -6.67 -13.92 -9.12
C THR A 161 -6.81 -12.65 -8.30
N TYR A 162 -5.90 -12.46 -7.37
CA TYR A 162 -5.89 -11.38 -6.40
C TYR A 162 -4.77 -10.41 -6.68
N ARG A 163 -5.06 -9.11 -6.57
CA ARG A 163 -4.17 -8.01 -6.94
C ARG A 163 -4.23 -6.88 -5.93
N ASP A 164 -3.39 -5.88 -6.17
CA ASP A 164 -3.21 -4.69 -5.34
C ASP A 164 -4.55 -4.05 -4.96
N GLY A 165 -4.76 -3.88 -3.65
CA GLY A 165 -5.96 -3.27 -3.08
C GLY A 165 -6.21 -1.84 -3.58
N GLY A 166 -5.14 -1.13 -3.91
CA GLY A 166 -5.16 0.23 -4.41
C GLY A 166 -5.91 0.42 -5.73
N LEU A 167 -6.15 -0.66 -6.49
CA LEU A 167 -7.01 -0.62 -7.66
C LEU A 167 -8.43 -0.12 -7.33
N LEU A 168 -8.92 -0.41 -6.12
CA LEU A 168 -10.13 0.19 -5.56
C LEU A 168 -9.81 1.26 -4.51
N ASP A 169 -8.91 0.98 -3.55
CA ASP A 169 -8.65 1.80 -2.36
C ASP A 169 -7.20 2.27 -2.29
N TYR A 170 -6.83 3.22 -3.16
CA TYR A 170 -5.44 3.65 -3.32
C TYR A 170 -4.91 4.41 -2.11
N HIS A 171 -5.61 5.47 -1.73
CA HIS A 171 -5.51 6.03 -0.39
C HIS A 171 -6.78 5.62 0.35
N LEU A 172 -6.66 5.25 1.61
CA LEU A 172 -7.73 4.62 2.38
C LEU A 172 -8.84 5.63 2.75
N ASP A 173 -9.67 5.98 1.78
CA ASP A 173 -10.90 6.79 1.90
C ASP A 173 -12.08 5.93 2.37
N LEU A 174 -11.87 5.27 3.51
CA LEU A 174 -12.78 4.29 4.10
C LEU A 174 -13.68 4.94 5.16
N PRO A 175 -14.91 4.42 5.39
CA PRO A 175 -15.81 4.95 6.39
C PRO A 175 -15.41 4.47 7.80
N TYR A 176 -14.33 5.02 8.35
CA TYR A 176 -13.86 4.70 9.69
C TYR A 176 -14.97 4.91 10.74
N SER A 177 -15.02 4.02 11.73
CA SER A 177 -15.98 4.08 12.84
C SER A 177 -15.27 4.08 14.18
N GLY A 178 -15.98 4.47 15.24
CA GLY A 178 -15.43 4.64 16.58
C GLY A 178 -15.36 6.10 17.00
N ASN A 179 -14.75 6.35 18.16
CA ASN A 179 -14.62 7.69 18.75
C ASN A 179 -13.14 8.12 18.90
N ASP A 180 -12.24 7.39 18.23
CA ASP A 180 -10.79 7.62 18.26
C ASP A 180 -10.31 8.24 16.94
N ILE A 181 -9.04 8.64 16.90
CA ILE A 181 -8.39 9.20 15.72
C ILE A 181 -7.71 8.09 14.91
N VAL A 182 -7.88 8.12 13.59
CA VAL A 182 -7.08 7.31 12.67
C VAL A 182 -5.78 8.06 12.35
N LEU A 183 -4.66 7.56 12.85
CA LEU A 183 -3.35 8.05 12.45
C LEU A 183 -2.98 7.50 11.07
N TYR A 184 -2.78 8.37 10.09
CA TYR A 184 -2.48 7.99 8.72
C TYR A 184 -1.13 8.55 8.26
N PRO A 185 -0.01 7.83 8.50
CA PRO A 185 1.28 8.13 7.88
C PRO A 185 1.19 8.03 6.36
N HIS A 186 1.47 9.13 5.67
CA HIS A 186 1.26 9.24 4.24
C HIS A 186 2.38 9.99 3.53
N PHE A 187 2.48 9.79 2.21
CA PHE A 187 3.54 10.38 1.39
C PHE A 187 3.13 11.71 0.72
N THR A 188 1.89 12.15 0.92
CA THR A 188 1.33 13.39 0.35
C THR A 188 0.24 13.93 1.27
N ASP A 189 -0.06 15.22 1.16
CA ASP A 189 -1.13 15.95 1.85
C ASP A 189 -2.54 15.71 1.26
N LYS A 190 -2.73 14.67 0.43
CA LYS A 190 -3.99 14.43 -0.31
C LYS A 190 -4.44 12.98 -0.27
N VAL A 191 -5.74 12.78 -0.07
CA VAL A 191 -6.39 11.47 -0.19
C VAL A 191 -7.04 11.35 -1.58
N ILE A 192 -6.58 10.37 -2.35
CA ILE A 192 -7.06 10.03 -3.70
C ILE A 192 -7.71 8.64 -3.57
N PRO A 193 -9.04 8.52 -3.73
CA PRO A 193 -9.74 7.31 -3.32
C PRO A 193 -9.33 6.04 -4.09
N GLY A 194 -9.26 6.09 -5.42
CA GLY A 194 -8.84 4.96 -6.26
C GLY A 194 -7.61 5.24 -7.10
N TRP A 195 -6.89 4.20 -7.51
CA TRP A 195 -5.67 4.36 -8.32
C TRP A 195 -5.94 5.04 -9.67
N PHE A 196 -7.09 4.71 -10.27
CA PHE A 196 -7.55 5.30 -11.53
C PHE A 196 -8.05 6.75 -11.39
N ASP A 197 -8.20 7.26 -10.17
CA ASP A 197 -8.60 8.65 -9.90
C ASP A 197 -7.41 9.61 -9.91
N LYS A 198 -6.17 9.11 -9.90
CA LYS A 198 -4.94 9.92 -9.77
C LYS A 198 -4.80 11.01 -10.83
N SER A 199 -5.32 10.81 -12.04
CA SER A 199 -5.29 11.78 -13.13
C SER A 199 -6.52 12.70 -13.18
N MET A 200 -7.47 12.55 -12.24
CA MET A 200 -8.73 13.30 -12.20
C MET A 200 -8.73 14.28 -11.03
N PRO A 201 -8.39 15.57 -11.23
CA PRO A 201 -8.22 16.53 -10.13
C PRO A 201 -9.51 16.83 -9.34
N TRP A 202 -10.68 16.49 -9.89
CA TRP A 202 -11.98 16.60 -9.21
C TRP A 202 -12.31 15.40 -8.32
N ARG A 203 -11.57 14.28 -8.42
CA ARG A 203 -11.73 13.12 -7.54
C ARG A 203 -10.91 13.34 -6.27
N ARG A 204 -11.60 13.60 -5.16
CA ARG A 204 -11.00 13.86 -3.84
C ARG A 204 -11.56 12.89 -2.81
N GLY A 205 -10.84 12.71 -1.70
CA GLY A 205 -11.34 11.98 -0.52
C GLY A 205 -12.63 12.57 0.03
N ASN A 206 -13.42 11.74 0.70
CA ASN A 206 -14.67 12.16 1.30
C ASN A 206 -14.41 12.78 2.68
N ALA A 207 -14.67 14.09 2.82
CA ALA A 207 -14.42 14.80 4.08
C ALA A 207 -15.17 14.22 5.29
N GLY A 208 -16.38 13.68 5.10
CA GLY A 208 -17.13 13.04 6.18
C GLY A 208 -16.52 11.71 6.62
N ARG A 209 -15.97 10.91 5.68
CA ARG A 209 -15.26 9.67 6.02
C ARG A 209 -13.92 9.92 6.71
N LEU A 210 -13.29 11.05 6.40
CA LEU A 210 -11.96 11.41 6.85
C LEU A 210 -11.97 12.40 8.03
N GLN A 211 -13.13 12.68 8.61
CA GLN A 211 -13.29 13.71 9.64
C GLN A 211 -12.42 13.46 10.89
N ASP A 212 -12.21 12.19 11.25
CA ASP A 212 -11.44 11.74 12.42
C ASP A 212 -10.06 11.19 12.01
N VAL A 213 -9.53 11.60 10.85
CA VAL A 213 -8.23 11.16 10.33
C VAL A 213 -7.17 12.23 10.53
N LEU A 214 -6.09 11.89 11.24
CA LEU A 214 -4.88 12.69 11.31
C LEU A 214 -3.87 12.22 10.25
N LEU A 215 -3.79 12.95 9.15
CA LEU A 215 -2.84 12.67 8.07
C LEU A 215 -1.45 13.23 8.42
N LEU A 216 -0.45 12.35 8.52
CA LEU A 216 0.95 12.76 8.68
C LEU A 216 1.63 12.76 7.30
N ALA A 217 2.00 13.92 6.78
CA ALA A 217 2.57 14.06 5.45
C ALA A 217 3.85 14.91 5.43
N PRO A 218 4.80 14.65 4.52
CA PRO A 218 6.00 15.46 4.38
C PRO A 218 5.67 16.89 3.93
N SER A 219 6.36 17.88 4.52
CA SER A 219 6.25 19.27 4.07
C SER A 219 6.92 19.50 2.71
N ARG A 220 6.59 20.61 2.05
CA ARG A 220 7.24 20.98 0.78
C ARG A 220 8.72 21.29 0.97
N GLU A 221 9.07 21.91 2.10
CA GLU A 221 10.46 22.24 2.47
C GLU A 221 11.28 20.97 2.67
N TYR A 222 10.68 19.93 3.28
CA TYR A 222 11.31 18.61 3.38
C TYR A 222 11.56 18.01 2.00
N LEU A 223 10.53 17.97 1.15
CA LEU A 223 10.65 17.39 -0.19
C LEU A 223 11.71 18.10 -1.04
N ALA A 224 11.81 19.43 -0.95
CA ALA A 224 12.80 20.23 -1.67
C ALA A 224 14.26 19.90 -1.29
N ARG A 225 14.51 19.33 -0.10
CA ARG A 225 15.85 18.88 0.34
C ARG A 225 16.23 17.50 -0.19
N LEU A 226 15.27 16.71 -0.62
CA LEU A 226 15.54 15.39 -1.18
C LEU A 226 16.07 15.49 -2.62
N PRO A 227 16.92 14.56 -3.06
CA PRO A 227 17.27 14.48 -4.48
C PRO A 227 15.99 14.36 -5.33
N HIS A 228 15.98 15.06 -6.46
CA HIS A 228 14.80 15.17 -7.36
C HIS A 228 13.57 15.87 -6.75
N ALA A 229 13.71 16.52 -5.59
CA ALA A 229 12.66 17.24 -4.88
C ALA A 229 11.39 16.40 -4.60
N LYS A 230 11.55 15.10 -4.41
CA LYS A 230 10.45 14.14 -4.16
C LYS A 230 10.93 12.96 -3.31
N LEU A 231 9.99 12.18 -2.79
CA LEU A 231 10.28 10.86 -2.24
C LEU A 231 10.69 9.89 -3.37
N PRO A 232 11.55 8.89 -3.08
CA PRO A 232 11.84 7.82 -4.02
C PRO A 232 10.58 7.03 -4.39
N ASP A 233 10.49 6.59 -5.64
CA ASP A 233 9.36 5.81 -6.14
C ASP A 233 9.81 4.80 -7.20
N ARG A 234 8.88 3.93 -7.63
CA ARG A 234 9.18 2.87 -8.61
C ARG A 234 9.71 3.37 -9.97
N LYS A 235 9.54 4.63 -10.34
CA LYS A 235 10.11 5.17 -11.59
C LYS A 235 11.63 5.27 -11.50
N ASP A 236 12.19 5.21 -10.30
CA ASP A 236 13.62 5.29 -10.09
C ASP A 236 14.36 4.04 -10.61
N PHE A 237 13.69 2.88 -10.72
CA PHE A 237 14.26 1.71 -11.40
C PHE A 237 14.57 2.01 -12.88
N SER A 238 13.70 2.75 -13.57
CA SER A 238 13.93 3.16 -14.96
C SER A 238 14.89 4.35 -15.06
N ARG A 239 14.81 5.31 -14.13
CA ARG A 239 15.66 6.52 -14.12
C ARG A 239 17.14 6.18 -13.95
N TYR A 240 17.45 5.21 -13.08
CA TYR A 240 18.80 4.75 -12.77
C TYR A 240 19.12 3.43 -13.48
N LEU A 241 18.51 3.16 -14.64
CA LEU A 241 18.78 1.93 -15.38
C LEU A 241 20.27 1.85 -15.73
N GLY A 242 20.95 0.81 -15.25
CA GLY A 242 22.41 0.65 -15.38
C GLY A 242 23.23 1.28 -14.25
N ASP A 243 22.61 1.97 -13.29
CA ASP A 243 23.24 2.55 -12.09
C ASP A 243 22.44 2.21 -10.82
N ASP A 244 22.32 0.91 -10.52
CA ASP A 244 21.66 0.45 -9.29
C ASP A 244 22.33 1.03 -8.04
N ALA A 245 23.65 1.25 -8.07
CA ALA A 245 24.38 1.84 -6.96
C ALA A 245 23.94 3.29 -6.69
N GLY A 246 23.77 4.12 -7.72
CA GLY A 246 23.22 5.47 -7.61
C GLY A 246 21.78 5.47 -7.11
N ARG A 247 20.96 4.53 -7.59
CA ARG A 247 19.59 4.34 -7.08
C ARG A 247 19.59 4.05 -5.59
N GLN A 248 20.43 3.12 -5.15
CA GLN A 248 20.56 2.75 -3.73
C GLN A 248 21.04 3.93 -2.87
N ARG A 249 22.03 4.70 -3.34
CA ARG A 249 22.47 5.92 -2.63
C ARG A 249 21.34 6.92 -2.45
N TYR A 250 20.53 7.15 -3.49
CA TYR A 250 19.38 8.05 -3.42
C TYR A 250 18.33 7.55 -2.41
N TRP A 251 17.95 6.27 -2.47
CA TRP A 251 16.97 5.69 -1.56
C TRP A 251 17.44 5.72 -0.10
N ARG A 252 18.70 5.36 0.18
CA ARG A 252 19.27 5.46 1.53
C ARG A 252 19.31 6.90 2.03
N LYS A 253 19.66 7.87 1.18
CA LYS A 253 19.61 9.29 1.57
C LYS A 253 18.20 9.72 1.97
N ALA A 254 17.16 9.28 1.26
CA ALA A 254 15.78 9.55 1.64
C ALA A 254 15.37 8.83 2.94
N MET A 255 15.82 7.59 3.16
CA MET A 255 15.61 6.88 4.43
C MET A 255 16.29 7.60 5.61
N ASP A 256 17.48 8.16 5.39
CA ASP A 256 18.21 8.94 6.39
C ASP A 256 17.48 10.24 6.74
N GLU A 257 16.99 10.97 5.73
CA GLU A 257 16.20 12.19 5.95
C GLU A 257 14.83 11.90 6.61
N SER A 258 14.23 10.74 6.34
CA SER A 258 13.00 10.30 7.03
C SER A 258 13.22 10.05 8.52
N ARG A 259 14.43 9.70 8.97
CA ARG A 259 14.73 9.59 10.42
C ARG A 259 14.58 10.94 11.11
N ARG A 260 15.08 12.02 10.49
CA ARG A 260 14.92 13.39 11.01
C ARG A 260 13.45 13.79 11.18
N LEU A 261 12.56 13.33 10.27
CA LEU A 261 11.12 13.55 10.43
C LEU A 261 10.54 12.77 11.62
N GLY A 262 11.01 11.55 11.83
CA GLY A 262 10.66 10.75 13.02
C GLY A 262 11.10 11.42 14.31
N ASP A 263 12.34 11.91 14.35
CA ASP A 263 12.90 12.62 15.51
C ASP A 263 12.09 13.90 15.83
N GLU A 264 11.76 14.71 14.81
CA GLU A 264 10.93 15.91 14.97
C GLU A 264 9.51 15.56 15.46
N LEU A 265 8.91 14.48 14.96
CA LEU A 265 7.60 14.02 15.43
C LEU A 265 7.62 13.62 16.91
N LEU A 266 8.67 12.88 17.33
CA LEU A 266 8.84 12.49 18.73
C LEU A 266 9.06 13.71 19.63
N GLU A 267 9.91 14.65 19.22
CA GLU A 267 10.12 15.91 19.96
C GLU A 267 8.81 16.70 20.13
N LEU A 268 8.02 16.84 19.06
CA LEU A 268 6.73 17.52 19.12
C LEU A 268 5.72 16.81 20.01
N ALA A 269 5.73 15.47 20.03
CA ALA A 269 4.88 14.67 20.90
C ALA A 269 5.27 14.84 22.37
N ASP A 270 6.56 14.67 22.69
CA ASP A 270 7.10 14.73 24.05
C ASP A 270 6.98 16.14 24.67
N SER A 271 7.07 17.18 23.84
CA SER A 271 6.92 18.58 24.28
C SER A 271 5.47 19.07 24.30
N GLY A 272 4.49 18.26 23.87
CA GLY A 272 3.08 18.66 23.78
C GLY A 272 2.78 19.69 22.68
N ARG A 273 3.67 19.81 21.68
CA ARG A 273 3.65 20.85 20.64
C ARG A 273 3.09 20.37 19.30
N LEU A 274 2.60 19.13 19.20
CA LEU A 274 1.99 18.59 17.97
C LEU A 274 0.92 19.53 17.38
N ALA A 275 0.10 20.15 18.23
CA ALA A 275 -0.97 21.06 17.81
C ALA A 275 -0.45 22.28 17.02
N GLU A 276 0.79 22.72 17.26
CA GLU A 276 1.41 23.83 16.53
C GLU A 276 1.67 23.53 15.05
N ARG A 277 1.66 22.25 14.67
CA ARG A 277 1.91 21.78 13.30
C ARG A 277 0.65 21.32 12.57
N LEU A 278 -0.52 21.40 13.20
CA LEU A 278 -1.78 21.00 12.57
C LEU A 278 -2.20 21.98 11.48
N VAL A 279 -2.67 21.42 10.36
CA VAL A 279 -3.20 22.17 9.22
C VAL A 279 -4.55 21.56 8.84
N ALA A 280 -5.58 22.39 8.67
CA ALA A 280 -6.86 21.95 8.14
C ALA A 280 -6.73 21.71 6.62
N LEU A 281 -7.19 20.55 6.14
CA LEU A 281 -7.15 20.12 4.74
C LEU A 281 -8.47 20.36 4.01
#